data_AF-A0A2Z6UX84-F1
#
_entry.id   AF-A0A2Z6UX84-F1
#
_cell.length_a   1.000
_cell.length_b   1.000
_cell.length_c   1.000
_cell.angle_alpha   90.00
_cell.angle_beta   90.00
_cell.angle_gamma   90.00
#
_symmetry.space_group_name_H-M   'P 1'
#
loop_
_entity.id
_entity.type
_entity.pdbx_description
1 polymer ?
#
loop_
_entity_poly.entity_id
_entity_poly.type
_entity_poly.pdbx_seq_one_letter_code
_entity_poly.pdbx_strand_id
1 'polypeptide(L)' 'MVFFDPLAIHDLDPDCITEERFIAVGMGNMGSLLVVIYTLRGEVIRLISARRATKQERKTYEKGI' A
#
# COMPACT_ATOMS: atom_id res chain seq x y z
N MET A 1 -9.85 -0.37 -6.98
CA MET A 1 -8.95 -1.47 -6.55
C MET A 1 -7.59 -0.82 -6.39
N VAL A 2 -6.97 -0.91 -5.20
CA VAL A 2 -5.76 -0.14 -4.84
C VAL A 2 -4.64 -0.22 -5.89
N PHE A 3 -4.42 -1.39 -6.47
CA PHE A 3 -3.40 -1.61 -7.49
C PHE A 3 -3.65 -0.91 -8.84
N PHE A 4 -4.87 -0.41 -9.07
CA PHE A 4 -5.26 0.35 -10.26
C PHE A 4 -5.47 1.84 -9.95
N ASP A 5 -5.19 2.26 -8.71
CA ASP A 5 -5.30 3.66 -8.32
C ASP A 5 -4.01 4.39 -8.75
N PRO A 6 -4.08 5.40 -9.64
CA PRO A 6 -2.91 6.11 -10.13
C PRO A 6 -2.25 7.00 -9.08
N LEU A 7 -2.92 7.24 -7.95
CA LEU A 7 -2.37 7.93 -6.79
C LEU A 7 -1.82 6.93 -5.76
N ALA A 8 -1.76 5.64 -6.07
CA ALA A 8 -1.24 4.64 -5.16
C ALA A 8 0.21 4.95 -4.80
N ILE A 9 0.46 5.24 -3.52
CA ILE A 9 1.81 5.46 -3.01
C ILE A 9 2.40 4.09 -2.74
N HIS A 10 3.50 3.76 -3.42
CA HIS A 10 4.26 2.53 -3.22
C HIS A 10 5.56 2.88 -2.49
N ASP A 11 5.62 2.58 -1.20
CA ASP A 11 6.81 2.84 -0.40
C ASP A 11 7.52 1.52 -0.05
N LEU A 12 8.84 1.56 -0.10
CA LEU A 12 9.71 0.43 0.27
C LEU A 12 9.93 0.50 1.78
N ASP A 13 9.59 -0.58 2.49
CA ASP A 13 9.85 -0.68 3.92
C ASP A 13 11.38 -0.70 4.17
N PRO A 14 11.98 0.35 4.75
CA PRO A 14 13.43 0.50 4.85
C PRO A 14 14.06 -0.46 5.87
N ASP A 15 13.24 -1.11 6.69
CA ASP A 15 13.66 -2.06 7.73
C ASP A 15 13.76 -3.51 7.21
N CYS A 16 13.39 -3.75 5.95
CA CYS A 16 13.29 -5.11 5.43
C CYS A 16 14.60 -5.59 4.79
N ILE A 17 15.34 -6.42 5.55
CA ILE A 17 16.68 -6.93 5.21
C ILE A 17 16.64 -8.20 4.33
N THR A 18 15.47 -8.86 4.25
CA THR A 18 15.35 -10.21 3.67
C THR A 18 14.34 -10.33 2.53
N GLU A 19 13.25 -9.56 2.53
CA GLU A 19 12.21 -9.59 1.50
C GLU A 19 11.74 -8.16 1.23
N GLU A 20 11.76 -7.70 -0.02
CA GLU A 20 11.28 -6.36 -0.38
C GLU A 20 9.78 -6.25 -0.05
N ARG A 21 9.44 -5.45 0.95
CA ARG A 21 8.05 -5.17 1.32
C ARG A 21 7.65 -3.82 0.75
N PHE A 22 6.54 -3.83 0.06
CA PHE A 22 5.92 -2.67 -0.55
C PHE A 22 4.64 -2.36 0.20
N ILE A 23 4.45 -1.08 0.50
CA ILE A 23 3.23 -0.56 1.08
C ILE A 23 2.54 0.24 -0.02
N ALA A 24 1.40 -0.26 -0.51
CA ALA A 24 0.49 0.45 -1.40
C ALA A 24 -0.65 1.07 -0.60
N VAL A 25 -0.83 2.39 -0.70
CA VAL A 25 -2.00 3.09 -0.15
C VAL A 25 -2.83 3.64 -1.29
N GLY A 26 -4.14 3.41 -1.32
CA GLY A 26 -5.00 3.95 -2.38
C GLY A 26 -6.49 3.77 -2.12
N MET A 27 -7.36 4.25 -3.02
CA MET A 27 -8.80 4.12 -2.82
C MET A 27 -9.35 2.74 -3.21
N GLY A 28 -10.06 2.13 -2.26
CA GLY A 28 -10.91 0.96 -2.51
C GLY A 28 -12.22 1.34 -3.23
N ASN A 29 -12.88 0.34 -3.80
CA ASN A 29 -14.11 0.52 -4.60
C ASN A 29 -15.30 1.16 -3.85
N MET A 30 -15.25 1.24 -2.52
CA MET A 30 -16.28 1.85 -1.67
C MET A 30 -15.86 3.22 -1.12
N GLY A 31 -14.93 3.93 -1.78
CA GLY A 31 -14.41 5.22 -1.28
C GLY A 31 -13.67 5.13 0.05
N SER A 32 -13.28 3.92 0.44
CA SER A 32 -12.49 3.67 1.65
C SER A 32 -11.02 3.59 1.26
N LEU A 33 -10.16 4.38 1.90
CA LEU A 33 -8.73 4.27 1.71
C LEU A 33 -8.22 2.95 2.31
N LEU A 34 -7.49 2.18 1.51
CA LEU A 34 -6.93 0.89 1.89
C LEU A 34 -5.41 0.99 1.89
N VAL A 35 -4.81 0.34 2.87
CA VAL A 35 -3.37 0.11 2.96
C VAL A 35 -3.14 -1.37 2.70
N VAL A 36 -2.34 -1.64 1.68
CA VAL A 36 -2.00 -2.98 1.21
C VAL A 36 -0.51 -3.16 1.34
N ILE A 37 -0.10 -4.15 2.12
CA ILE A 37 1.28 -4.55 2.26
C ILE A 37 1.46 -5.81 1.42
N TYR A 38 2.40 -5.77 0.49
CA TYR A 38 2.71 -6.90 -0.38
C TYR A 38 4.21 -7.02 -0.56
N THR A 39 4.65 -8.17 -1.07
CA THR A 39 6.03 -8.40 -1.47
C THR A 39 6.06 -8.97 -2.88
N LEU A 40 7.14 -8.68 -3.60
CA LEU A 40 7.40 -9.21 -4.92
C LEU A 40 8.38 -10.37 -4.79
N ARG A 41 7.97 -11.56 -5.25
CA ARG A 41 8.89 -12.69 -5.45
C ARG A 41 8.95 -13.00 -6.94
N GLY A 42 9.97 -12.45 -7.61
CA GLY A 42 10.05 -12.48 -9.08
C GLY A 42 8.90 -11.69 -9.69
N GLU A 43 8.06 -12.35 -10.50
CA GLU A 43 6.90 -11.72 -11.16
C GLU A 43 5.58 -11.89 -10.38
N VAL A 44 5.62 -12.50 -9.19
CA VAL A 44 4.42 -12.78 -8.38
C VAL A 44 4.27 -11.78 -7.26
N ILE A 45 3.11 -11.10 -7.23
CA ILE A 45 2.67 -10.25 -6.12
C ILE A 45 2.08 -11.14 -5.03
N ARG A 46 2.73 -11.20 -3.87
CA ARG A 46 2.18 -11.85 -2.68
C ARG A 46 1.62 -10.79 -1.73
N LEU A 47 0.30 -10.81 -1.54
CA LEU A 47 -0.35 -9.99 -0.53
C LEU A 47 0.04 -10.51 0.87
N ILE A 48 0.56 -9.61 1.72
CA ILE A 48 0.88 -9.92 3.12
C ILE A 48 -0.27 -9.47 4.01
N SER A 49 -0.79 -8.25 3.78
CA SER A 49 -1.89 -7.69 4.56
C SER A 49 -2.66 -6.67 3.73
N ALA A 50 -3.98 -6.63 3.92
CA ALA A 50 -4.82 -5.55 3.41
C ALA A 50 -5.76 -5.10 4.51
N ARG A 51 -5.67 -3.82 4.87
CA ARG A 51 -6.50 -3.22 5.91
C ARG A 51 -7.00 -1.85 5.48
N ARG A 52 -8.04 -1.38 6.17
CA ARG A 52 -8.46 0.03 6.05
C ARG A 52 -7.36 0.93 6.59
N ALA A 53 -7.08 2.02 5.88
CA ALA A 53 -6.16 3.04 6.33
C ALA A 53 -6.69 3.67 7.63
N THR A 54 -5.80 3.91 8.58
CA THR A 54 -6.15 4.71 9.76
C THR A 54 -6.32 6.18 9.37
N LYS A 55 -6.94 6.99 10.26
CA LYS A 55 -7.10 8.43 10.04
C LYS A 55 -5.77 9.15 9.81
N GLN A 56 -4.68 8.64 10.38
CA GLN A 56 -3.35 9.22 10.25
C GLN A 56 -2.73 8.90 8.89
N GLU A 57 -2.77 7.63 8.48
CA GLU A 57 -2.32 7.22 7.13
C GLU A 57 -3.14 7.88 6.03
N ARG A 58 -4.45 8.06 6.25
CA ARG A 58 -5.31 8.82 5.32
C ARG A 58 -4.85 10.26 5.15
N LYS A 59 -4.49 10.94 6.24
CA LYS A 59 -3.95 12.30 6.18
C LYS A 59 -2.60 12.36 5.46
N THR A 60 -1.76 11.34 5.61
CA THR A 60 -0.48 11.24 4.87
C THR A 60 -0.73 11.07 3.38
N TYR A 61 -1.64 10.16 3.00
CA TYR A 61 -2.05 9.96 1.61
C TYR A 61 -2.68 11.21 0.99
N GLU A 62 -3.62 11.87 1.70
CA GLU A 62 -4.24 13.12 1.26
C GLU A 62 -3.24 14.28 1.18
N LYS A 63 -2.08 14.18 1.86
CA LYS A 63 -0.98 15.14 1.77
C LYS A 63 -0.01 14.86 0.61
N GLY A 64 -0.02 13.66 0.02
CA GLY A 64 0.83 13.28 -1.11
C GLY A 64 2.33 13.20 -0.78
N ILE A 65 2.68 12.71 0.42
CA ILE A 65 4.06 12.66 0.93
C ILE A 65 4.42 11.24 1.32
#